data_AF-A0A7W4EST1-F1
#
_entry.id   AF-A0A7W4EST1-F1
#
_cell.length_a   1.000
_cell.length_b   1.000
_cell.length_c   1.000
_cell.angle_alpha   90.00
_cell.angle_beta   90.00
_cell.angle_gamma   90.00
#
_symmetry.space_group_name_H-M   'P 1'
#
loop_
_entity.id
_entity.type
_entity.pdbx_description
1 polymer ?
#
loop_
_entity_poly.entity_id
_entity_poly.type
_entity_poly.pdbx_seq_one_letter_code
_entity_poly.pdbx_strand_id
1 'polypeptide(L)' 'MSSTDPTSSSGKKYDYDKPVTITFTAKEWFDLTRVIGELTMGDYAPDIKGWEWLQEVMGVADRQTIINLSNHIIKACN' A
#
# COMPACT_ATOMS: atom_id res chain seq x y z
N MET A 1 -0.30 29.33 -33.44
CA MET A 1 -0.50 27.88 -33.26
C MET A 1 -1.01 27.66 -31.85
N SER A 2 -2.28 27.26 -31.69
CA SER A 2 -2.81 26.84 -30.39
C SER A 2 -2.28 25.44 -30.09
N SER A 3 -1.46 25.32 -29.05
CA SER A 3 -1.15 24.01 -28.45
C SER A 3 -2.34 23.61 -27.59
N THR A 4 -3.13 22.64 -28.05
CA THR A 4 -4.07 21.92 -27.20
C THR A 4 -3.31 20.78 -26.54
N ASP A 5 -2.65 21.07 -25.42
CA ASP A 5 -2.19 20.01 -24.51
C ASP A 5 -3.43 19.26 -23.99
N PRO A 6 -3.57 17.94 -24.26
CA PRO A 6 -4.70 17.17 -23.76
C PRO A 6 -4.53 16.81 -22.27
N THR A 7 -3.42 17.19 -21.64
CA THR A 7 -3.12 16.90 -20.24
C THR A 7 -3.58 18.04 -19.31
N SER A 8 -4.77 18.58 -19.54
CA SER A 8 -5.53 19.18 -18.44
C SER A 8 -6.35 18.08 -17.77
N SER A 9 -5.66 17.10 -17.16
CA SER A 9 -6.33 16.35 -16.12
C SER A 9 -6.62 17.37 -15.02
N SER A 10 -7.88 17.79 -14.95
CA SER A 10 -8.41 18.55 -13.82
C SER A 10 -7.95 17.83 -12.57
N GLY A 11 -6.94 18.41 -11.91
CA GLY A 11 -6.26 17.80 -10.78
C GLY A 11 -7.31 17.58 -9.71
N LYS A 12 -7.84 16.36 -9.63
CA LYS A 12 -8.61 15.93 -8.48
C LYS A 12 -7.68 16.14 -7.30
N LYS A 13 -7.91 17.23 -6.55
CA LYS A 13 -7.27 17.43 -5.26
C LYS A 13 -7.71 16.26 -4.41
N TYR A 14 -6.84 15.26 -4.30
CA TYR A 14 -7.04 14.19 -3.35
C TYR A 14 -6.99 14.83 -1.98
N ASP A 15 -8.12 14.81 -1.30
CA ASP A 15 -8.19 15.18 0.10
C ASP A 15 -7.55 14.02 0.88
N TYR A 16 -6.28 14.20 1.26
CA TYR A 16 -5.51 13.20 2.00
C TYR A 16 -6.12 12.89 3.38
N ASP A 17 -6.96 13.80 3.90
CA ASP A 17 -7.62 13.63 5.20
C ASP A 17 -8.96 12.90 5.08
N LYS A 18 -9.46 12.68 3.86
CA LYS A 18 -10.71 11.97 3.65
C LYS A 18 -10.49 10.46 3.82
N PRO A 19 -11.16 9.80 4.79
CA PRO A 19 -11.01 8.36 4.97
C PRO A 19 -11.52 7.61 3.73
N VAL A 20 -10.69 6.70 3.23
CA VAL A 20 -11.04 5.79 2.14
C VAL A 20 -11.54 4.50 2.77
N THR A 21 -12.78 4.11 2.46
CA THR A 21 -13.32 2.81 2.83
C THR A 21 -13.07 1.82 1.71
N ILE A 22 -12.39 0.71 2.04
CA ILE A 22 -12.21 -0.43 1.15
C ILE A 22 -12.91 -1.62 1.79
N THR A 23 -13.84 -2.24 1.07
CA THR A 23 -14.58 -3.42 1.53
C THR A 23 -13.97 -4.66 0.93
N PHE A 24 -13.68 -5.66 1.77
CA PHE A 24 -13.17 -6.96 1.36
C PHE A 24 -14.18 -8.06 1.68
N THR A 25 -14.23 -9.09 0.85
CA THR A 25 -14.78 -10.39 1.27
C THR A 25 -13.88 -11.02 2.33
N ALA A 26 -14.41 -11.97 3.10
CA ALA A 26 -13.63 -12.70 4.10
C ALA A 26 -12.38 -13.38 3.49
N LYS A 27 -12.48 -13.88 2.26
CA LYS A 27 -11.35 -14.49 1.55
C LYS A 27 -10.29 -13.46 1.16
N GLU A 28 -10.70 -12.35 0.55
CA GLU A 28 -9.76 -11.29 0.15
C GLU A 28 -9.03 -10.70 1.36
N TRP A 29 -9.74 -10.56 2.48
CA TRP A 29 -9.14 -10.14 3.74
C TRP A 29 -8.08 -11.13 4.25
N PHE A 30 -8.41 -12.42 4.28
CA PHE A 30 -7.46 -13.45 4.69
C PHE A 30 -6.23 -13.49 3.78
N ASP A 31 -6.43 -13.40 2.46
CA ASP A 31 -5.33 -13.40 1.50
C ASP A 31 -4.45 -12.15 1.67
N LEU A 32 -5.04 -10.96 1.86
CA LEU A 32 -4.30 -9.71 2.10
C LEU A 32 -3.46 -9.77 3.38
N THR A 33 -4.07 -10.16 4.50
CA THR A 33 -3.37 -10.27 5.78
C THR A 33 -2.24 -11.29 5.74
N ARG A 34 -2.44 -12.43 5.06
CA ARG A 34 -1.39 -13.42 4.84
C ARG A 34 -0.23 -12.87 4.02
N VAL A 35 -0.51 -12.19 2.90
CA VAL A 35 0.54 -11.59 2.05
C VAL A 35 1.34 -10.55 2.81
N ILE A 36 0.68 -9.70 3.60
CA ILE A 36 1.37 -8.71 4.44
C ILE A 36 2.25 -9.41 5.49
N GLY A 37 1.76 -10.48 6.12
CA GLY A 37 2.53 -11.29 7.06
C GLY A 37 3.79 -11.89 6.43
N GLU A 38 3.64 -12.56 5.28
CA GLU A 38 4.76 -13.16 4.53
C GLU A 38 5.79 -12.11 4.11
N LEU A 39 5.34 -10.98 3.57
CA LEU A 39 6.21 -9.90 3.10
C LEU A 39 7.00 -9.24 4.24
N THR A 40 6.40 -9.10 5.43
CA THR A 40 7.01 -8.35 6.54
C THR A 40 7.82 -9.22 7.49
N MET A 41 7.38 -10.46 7.73
CA MET A 41 7.89 -11.33 8.80
C MET A 41 8.04 -12.80 8.39
N GLY A 42 7.67 -13.17 7.16
CA GLY A 42 7.78 -14.55 6.67
C GLY A 42 9.15 -14.92 6.15
N ASP A 43 9.30 -16.16 5.72
CA ASP A 43 10.57 -16.72 5.21
C ASP A 43 11.02 -16.05 3.90
N TYR A 44 10.08 -15.43 3.18
CA TYR A 44 10.32 -14.67 1.96
C TYR A 44 10.38 -13.15 2.18
N ALA A 45 10.41 -12.71 3.44
CA ALA A 45 10.53 -11.29 3.75
C ALA A 45 11.86 -10.77 3.17
N PRO A 46 11.84 -9.68 2.40
CA PRO A 46 13.06 -9.09 1.87
C PRO A 46 14.02 -8.72 2.99
N ASP A 47 15.31 -8.93 2.75
CA ASP A 47 16.35 -8.33 3.58
C ASP A 47 16.38 -6.81 3.39
N ILE A 48 17.27 -6.12 4.10
CA ILE A 48 17.36 -4.65 4.06
C ILE A 48 17.53 -4.14 2.62
N LYS A 49 18.41 -4.78 1.83
CA LYS A 49 18.67 -4.38 0.44
C LYS A 49 17.49 -4.68 -0.47
N GLY A 50 16.84 -5.83 -0.28
CA GLY A 50 15.63 -6.18 -1.00
C GLY A 50 14.50 -5.19 -0.73
N TRP A 51 14.39 -4.70 0.50
CA TRP A 51 13.41 -3.67 0.84
C TRP A 51 13.74 -2.32 0.22
N GLU A 52 15.00 -1.87 0.28
CA GLU A 52 15.46 -0.65 -0.39
C GLU A 52 15.12 -0.69 -1.89
N TRP A 53 15.40 -1.81 -2.57
CA TRP A 53 15.05 -1.98 -3.98
C TRP A 53 13.53 -1.88 -4.24
N LEU A 54 12.70 -2.47 -3.38
CA LEU A 54 11.24 -2.37 -3.50
C LEU A 54 10.75 -0.93 -3.34
N GLN A 55 11.37 -0.16 -2.45
CA GLN A 55 11.04 1.26 -2.29
C GLN A 55 11.45 2.06 -3.53
N GLU A 56 12.66 1.85 -4.04
CA GLU A 56 13.21 2.61 -5.17
C GLU A 56 12.53 2.29 -6.50
N VAL A 57 12.26 1.01 -6.78
CA VAL A 57 11.76 0.57 -8.09
C VAL A 57 10.24 0.50 -8.13
N MET A 58 9.61 0.03 -7.06
CA MET A 58 8.17 -0.23 -7.02
C MET A 58 7.39 0.85 -6.25
N GLY A 59 8.09 1.80 -5.60
CA GLY A 59 7.46 2.85 -4.80
C GLY A 59 6.74 2.31 -3.56
N VAL A 60 7.14 1.14 -3.06
CA VAL A 60 6.55 0.53 -1.87
C VAL A 60 6.88 1.40 -0.65
N ALA A 61 5.96 1.47 0.31
CA ALA A 61 6.22 2.17 1.58
C ALA A 61 7.36 1.48 2.36
N ASP A 62 7.96 2.20 3.32
CA ASP A 62 8.97 1.59 4.18
C ASP A 62 8.39 0.43 5.01
N ARG A 63 9.28 -0.46 5.47
CA ARG A 63 8.89 -1.70 6.16
C ARG A 63 8.09 -1.43 7.42
N GLN A 64 8.45 -0.38 8.16
CA GLN A 64 7.77 -0.03 9.40
C GLN A 64 6.35 0.48 9.14
N THR A 65 6.15 1.26 8.08
CA THR A 65 4.82 1.71 7.65
C THR A 65 3.91 0.51 7.30
N ILE A 66 4.42 -0.48 6.56
CA ILE A 66 3.65 -1.70 6.24
C ILE A 66 3.35 -2.53 7.50
N ILE A 67 4.30 -2.66 8.43
CA ILE A 67 4.07 -3.34 9.72
C ILE A 67 3.00 -2.61 10.55
N ASN A 68 3.06 -1.28 10.62
CA ASN A 68 2.07 -0.48 11.34
C ASN A 68 0.68 -0.63 10.73
N LEU A 69 0.59 -0.63 9.40
CA LEU A 69 -0.64 -0.91 8.68
C LEU A 69 -1.18 -2.31 8.99
N SER A 70 -0.30 -3.33 8.95
CA SER A 70 -0.64 -4.72 9.32
C SER A 70 -1.24 -4.79 10.72
N ASN A 71 -0.60 -4.13 11.70
CA ASN A 71 -1.06 -4.11 13.08
C ASN A 71 -2.42 -3.41 13.24
N HIS A 72 -2.68 -2.33 12.52
CA HIS A 72 -3.99 -1.66 12.53
C HIS A 72 -5.08 -2.52 11.89
N ILE A 73 -4.76 -3.17 10.76
CA ILE A 73 -5.63 -4.11 10.05
C ILE A 73 -6.02 -5.28 10.96
N ILE A 74 -5.05 -5.94 11.58
CA ILE A 74 -5.27 -7.10 12.45
C ILE A 74 -6.05 -6.71 13.71
N LYS A 75 -5.74 -5.56 14.31
CA LYS A 75 -6.48 -5.07 15.50
C LYS A 75 -7.95 -4.76 15.22
N ALA A 76 -8.29 -4.35 14.00
CA ALA A 76 -9.69 -4.11 13.63
C ALA A 76 -10.54 -5.40 13.54
N CYS A 77 -9.91 -6.58 13.63
CA CYS A 77 -10.59 -7.89 13.63
C CYS A 77 -10.83 -8.49 15.01
N ASN A 78 -10.26 -7.89 16.07
CA ASN A 78 -10.52 -8.26 17.47
C ASN A 78 -11.53 -7.30 18.09
#